data_AF-A0A7Z0WNV3-F1
#
_entry.id   AF-A0A7Z0WNV3-F1
#
_cell.length_a   1.000
_cell.length_b   1.000
_cell.length_c   1.000
_cell.angle_alpha   90.00
_cell.angle_beta   90.00
_cell.angle_gamma   90.00
#
_symmetry.space_group_name_H-M   'P 1'
#
loop_
_entity.id
_entity.type
_entity.pdbx_description
1 polymer ?
#
loop_
_entity_poly.entity_id
_entity_poly.type
_entity_poly.pdbx_seq_one_letter_code
_entity_poly.pdbx_strand_id
1 'polypeptide(L)'
;MSDSLDDLAAAIINNDFVERAGLSFDEAIAADDPGDQKALPYVNIFASREQDRDNPTYTRLVEIYQNTQAVLDGVQEVSGGTAVFARTPVADLRASLAEVEKITSERK
;
A
#
# COMPACT_ATOMS: atom_id res chain seq x y z
N MET A 1 17.17 -24.52 0.27
CA MET A 1 16.97 -23.18 -0.31
C MET A 1 17.80 -22.25 0.57
N SER A 2 18.77 -21.55 -0.01
CA SER A 2 19.68 -20.68 0.72
C SER A 2 18.93 -19.39 1.05
N ASP A 3 18.68 -19.12 2.32
CA ASP A 3 18.00 -17.90 2.75
C ASP A 3 18.93 -16.71 2.51
N SER A 4 18.56 -15.83 1.56
CA SER A 4 19.34 -14.65 1.17
C SER A 4 19.41 -13.57 2.27
N LEU A 5 18.71 -13.78 3.39
CA LEU A 5 18.63 -12.85 4.52
C LEU A 5 19.83 -12.99 5.48
N ASP A 6 20.41 -14.19 5.62
CA ASP A 6 21.56 -14.43 6.51
C ASP A 6 22.87 -13.80 6.00
N ASP A 7 22.94 -13.49 4.71
CA ASP A 7 24.10 -12.88 4.03
C ASP A 7 24.03 -11.34 3.94
N LEU A 8 23.00 -10.70 4.52
CA LEU A 8 22.76 -9.25 4.42
C LEU A 8 22.75 -8.58 5.79
N ALA A 9 23.31 -7.36 5.86
CA ALA A 9 23.31 -6.57 7.09
C ALA A 9 21.93 -5.97 7.44
N ALA A 10 21.05 -5.81 6.45
CA ALA A 10 19.64 -5.40 6.59
C ALA A 10 18.88 -5.66 5.27
N ALA A 11 17.56 -5.84 5.34
CA ALA A 11 16.67 -5.95 4.19
C ALA A 11 15.43 -5.06 4.37
N ILE A 12 14.97 -4.44 3.27
CA ILE A 12 13.69 -3.72 3.25
C ILE A 12 12.63 -4.72 2.80
N ILE A 13 11.68 -5.02 3.69
CA ILE A 13 10.64 -6.04 3.48
C ILE A 13 9.29 -5.35 3.51
N ASN A 14 8.47 -5.59 2.48
CA ASN A 14 7.10 -5.11 2.48
C ASN A 14 6.28 -5.90 3.52
N ASN A 15 5.40 -5.19 4.23
CA ASN A 15 4.61 -5.69 5.36
C ASN A 15 3.87 -7.01 5.06
N ASP A 16 3.40 -7.21 3.83
CA ASP A 16 2.64 -8.40 3.42
C ASP A 16 3.52 -9.69 3.37
N PHE A 17 4.83 -9.57 3.51
CA PHE A 17 5.79 -10.66 3.40
C PHE A 17 6.55 -10.98 4.70
N VAL A 18 6.38 -10.18 5.75
CA VAL A 18 7.13 -10.34 7.02
C VAL A 18 6.88 -11.71 7.64
N GLU A 19 5.61 -12.03 7.93
CA GLU A 19 5.27 -13.34 8.51
C GLU A 19 5.56 -14.50 7.55
N ARG A 20 5.42 -14.28 6.24
CA ARG A 20 5.70 -15.30 5.21
C ARG A 20 7.19 -15.61 5.08
N ALA A 21 8.06 -14.68 5.46
CA ALA A 21 9.51 -14.86 5.55
C ALA A 21 9.94 -15.49 6.89
N GLY A 22 9.00 -15.82 7.77
CA GLY A 22 9.29 -16.34 9.11
C GLY A 22 9.79 -15.28 10.09
N LEU A 23 9.62 -14.00 9.75
CA LEU A 23 10.00 -12.86 10.59
C LEU A 23 8.79 -12.31 11.32
N SER A 24 9.03 -11.61 12.42
CA SER A 24 8.05 -10.86 13.18
C SER A 24 8.25 -9.35 13.03
N PHE A 25 7.18 -8.57 13.17
CA PHE A 25 7.27 -7.11 13.09
C PHE A 25 8.11 -6.49 14.22
N ASP A 26 8.25 -7.18 15.36
CA ASP A 26 9.09 -6.74 16.50
C ASP A 26 10.59 -6.83 16.19
N GLU A 27 10.98 -7.53 15.13
CA GLU A 27 12.37 -7.62 14.66
C GLU A 27 12.76 -6.45 13.73
N ALA A 28 11.82 -5.54 13.43
CA ALA A 28 12.11 -4.35 12.64
C ALA A 28 12.96 -3.34 13.41
N ILE A 29 14.14 -3.02 12.89
CA ILE A 29 15.03 -1.98 13.44
C ILE A 29 14.64 -0.55 13.03
N ALA A 30 13.74 -0.42 12.06
CA ALA A 30 13.10 0.81 11.61
C ALA A 30 11.79 0.46 10.88
N ALA A 31 10.79 1.33 11.00
CA ALA A 31 9.52 1.22 10.29
C ALA A 31 9.18 2.57 9.64
N ASP A 32 8.65 2.54 8.42
CA ASP A 32 8.07 3.74 7.80
C ASP A 32 6.86 4.19 8.61
N ASP A 33 6.62 5.51 8.69
CA ASP A 33 5.40 6.07 9.27
C ASP A 33 4.30 6.10 8.20
N PRO A 34 3.31 5.20 8.27
CA PRO A 34 2.21 5.15 7.31
C PRO A 34 1.26 6.36 7.41
N GLY A 35 1.39 7.19 8.45
CA GLY A 35 0.62 8.43 8.64
C GLY A 35 1.25 9.68 8.03
N ASP A 36 2.50 9.62 7.54
CA ASP A 36 3.16 10.78 6.92
C ASP A 36 2.52 11.12 5.57
N GLN A 37 2.29 12.41 5.29
CA GLN A 37 1.83 12.87 3.97
C GLN A 37 2.81 12.50 2.85
N LYS A 38 4.10 12.31 3.16
CA LYS A 38 5.11 11.80 2.22
C LYS A 38 4.91 10.33 1.86
N ALA A 39 4.09 9.59 2.61
CA ALA A 39 3.73 8.21 2.30
C ALA A 39 2.68 8.11 1.18
N LEU A 40 2.07 9.24 0.76
CA LEU A 40 1.05 9.27 -0.30
C LEU A 40 1.44 8.52 -1.59
N PRO A 41 2.68 8.61 -2.12
CA PRO A 41 3.09 7.83 -3.29
C PRO A 41 3.12 6.31 -3.09
N TYR A 42 3.11 5.85 -1.84
CA TYR A 42 3.19 4.43 -1.45
C TYR A 42 1.85 3.88 -0.94
N VAL A 43 0.78 4.69 -0.99
CA VAL A 43 -0.56 4.23 -0.65
C VAL A 43 -1.05 3.21 -1.68
N ASN A 44 -1.50 2.05 -1.20
CA ASN A 44 -2.20 1.08 -2.04
C ASN A 44 -3.51 1.67 -2.58
N ILE A 45 -3.77 1.50 -3.88
CA ILE A 45 -4.95 2.05 -4.56
C ILE A 45 -5.80 0.98 -5.24
N PHE A 46 -7.09 1.27 -5.40
CA PHE A 46 -7.91 0.62 -6.41
C PHE A 46 -7.64 1.26 -7.77
N ALA A 47 -7.17 0.47 -8.73
CA ALA A 47 -6.90 0.91 -10.09
C ALA A 47 -7.96 0.37 -11.06
N SER A 48 -8.28 1.17 -12.08
CA SER A 48 -9.12 0.78 -13.20
C SER A 48 -8.57 1.37 -14.49
N ARG A 49 -9.06 0.91 -15.65
CA ARG A 49 -8.78 1.58 -16.92
C ARG A 49 -9.54 2.90 -16.97
N GLU A 50 -9.01 3.89 -17.68
CA GLU A 50 -9.62 5.22 -17.75
C GLU A 50 -11.08 5.19 -18.22
N GLN A 51 -11.43 4.32 -19.18
CA GLN A 51 -12.83 4.20 -19.64
C GLN A 51 -13.80 3.65 -18.58
N ASP A 52 -13.29 3.00 -17.54
CA ASP A 52 -14.10 2.38 -16.48
C ASP A 52 -14.10 3.21 -15.18
N ARG A 53 -13.51 4.42 -15.19
CA ARG A 53 -13.32 5.24 -13.99
C ARG A 53 -14.61 5.58 -13.25
N ASP A 54 -15.73 5.66 -13.98
CA ASP A 54 -17.06 6.01 -13.49
C ASP A 54 -17.98 4.77 -13.42
N ASN A 55 -17.41 3.55 -13.48
CA ASN A 55 -18.19 2.32 -13.43
C ASN A 55 -18.85 2.16 -12.05
N PRO A 56 -20.20 2.13 -11.97
CA PRO A 56 -20.91 2.11 -10.69
C PRO A 56 -20.61 0.85 -9.86
N THR A 57 -20.25 -0.26 -10.50
CA THR A 57 -19.85 -1.48 -9.80
C THR A 57 -18.52 -1.28 -9.07
N TYR A 58 -17.55 -0.61 -9.71
CA TYR A 58 -16.24 -0.37 -9.10
C TYR A 58 -16.34 0.63 -7.95
N THR A 59 -17.12 1.70 -8.13
CA THR A 59 -17.43 2.63 -7.03
C THR A 59 -18.04 1.88 -5.85
N ARG A 60 -18.97 0.95 -6.11
CA ARG A 60 -19.58 0.15 -5.04
C ARG A 60 -18.58 -0.75 -4.31
N LEU A 61 -17.60 -1.33 -5.00
CA LEU A 61 -16.55 -2.13 -4.35
C LEU A 61 -15.66 -1.28 -3.44
N VAL A 62 -15.29 -0.08 -3.89
CA VAL A 62 -14.52 0.87 -3.07
C VAL A 62 -15.30 1.28 -1.82
N GLU A 63 -16.60 1.58 -1.96
CA GLU A 63 -17.48 1.89 -0.83
C GLU A 63 -17.56 0.74 0.17
N ILE A 64 -17.69 -0.50 -0.31
CA ILE A 64 -17.74 -1.70 0.55
C ILE A 64 -16.42 -1.83 1.32
N TYR A 65 -15.28 -1.76 0.62
CA TYR A 65 -13.97 -1.83 1.26
C TYR A 65 -13.80 -0.77 2.34
N GLN A 66 -14.16 0.49 2.03
CA GLN A 66 -13.94 1.60 2.93
C GLN A 66 -14.90 1.63 4.11
N ASN A 67 -16.14 1.16 3.96
CA ASN A 67 -17.22 1.37 4.96
C ASN A 67 -17.71 0.09 5.65
N THR A 68 -17.18 -1.08 5.31
CA THR A 68 -17.59 -2.34 5.94
C THR A 68 -16.56 -2.76 6.98
N GLN A 69 -16.92 -2.68 8.27
CA GLN A 69 -15.99 -2.98 9.36
C GLN A 69 -15.40 -4.40 9.25
N ALA A 70 -16.21 -5.41 8.94
CA ALA A 70 -15.72 -6.79 8.78
C ALA A 70 -14.67 -6.94 7.66
N VAL A 71 -14.70 -6.08 6.63
CA VAL A 71 -13.67 -6.07 5.58
C VAL A 71 -12.39 -5.44 6.11
N LEU A 72 -12.51 -4.30 6.81
CA LEU A 72 -11.36 -3.63 7.43
C LEU A 72 -10.69 -4.50 8.50
N ASP A 73 -11.48 -5.21 9.31
CA ASP A 73 -10.98 -6.15 10.33
C ASP A 73 -10.16 -7.27 9.67
N GLY A 74 -10.66 -7.84 8.58
CA GLY A 74 -9.91 -8.85 7.81
C GLY A 74 -8.60 -8.29 7.23
N VAL A 75 -8.59 -7.04 6.76
CA VAL A 75 -7.36 -6.38 6.30
C VAL A 75 -6.38 -6.16 7.46
N GLN A 76 -6.87 -5.77 8.64
CA GLN A 76 -6.03 -5.61 9.83
C GLN A 76 -5.39 -6.94 10.26
N GLU A 77 -6.15 -8.03 10.20
CA GLU A 77 -5.67 -9.37 10.53
C GLU A 77 -4.56 -9.82 9.56
N VAL A 78 -4.80 -9.76 8.25
CA VAL A 78 -3.81 -10.23 7.26
C VAL A 78 -2.57 -9.32 7.13
N SER A 79 -2.66 -8.08 7.64
CA SER A 79 -1.52 -7.16 7.69
C SER A 79 -0.71 -7.26 8.99
N GLY A 80 -1.00 -8.23 9.86
CA GLY A 80 -0.33 -8.36 11.16
C GLY A 80 -0.55 -7.14 12.08
N GLY A 81 -1.66 -6.43 11.90
CA GLY A 81 -1.99 -5.25 12.68
C GLY A 81 -1.32 -3.96 12.23
N THR A 82 -0.62 -3.92 11.10
CA THR A 82 0.11 -2.71 10.66
C THR A 82 -0.63 -1.87 9.62
N ALA A 83 -1.79 -2.31 9.12
CA ALA A 83 -2.54 -1.54 8.13
C ALA A 83 -2.98 -0.17 8.68
N VAL A 84 -2.81 0.86 7.87
CA VAL A 84 -3.40 2.19 8.07
C VAL A 84 -4.32 2.48 6.90
N PHE A 85 -5.60 2.72 7.21
CA PHE A 85 -6.62 2.91 6.19
C PHE A 85 -6.65 4.35 5.68
N ALA A 86 -6.18 4.53 4.44
CA ALA A 86 -6.24 5.81 3.75
C ALA A 86 -7.57 6.00 3.02
N ARG A 87 -8.09 7.24 3.03
CA ARG A 87 -9.21 7.69 2.21
C ARG A 87 -8.83 8.93 1.41
N THR A 88 -7.91 8.74 0.47
CA THR A 88 -7.38 9.82 -0.35
C THR A 88 -8.37 10.22 -1.45
N PRO A 89 -8.67 11.51 -1.64
CA PRO A 89 -9.48 11.98 -2.76
C PRO A 89 -8.88 11.58 -4.12
N VAL A 90 -9.75 11.25 -5.08
CA VAL A 90 -9.32 10.86 -6.45
C VAL A 90 -8.51 11.97 -7.14
N ALA A 91 -8.83 13.23 -6.87
CA ALA A 91 -8.08 14.37 -7.41
C ALA A 91 -6.62 14.37 -6.95
N ASP A 92 -6.37 14.05 -5.67
CA ASP A 92 -5.03 14.02 -5.09
C ASP A 92 -4.21 12.84 -5.64
N LEU A 93 -4.86 11.68 -5.82
CA LEU A 93 -4.24 10.51 -6.47
C LEU A 93 -3.83 10.81 -7.92
N ARG A 94 -4.67 11.52 -8.68
CA ARG A 94 -4.36 11.92 -10.06
C ARG A 94 -3.24 12.96 -10.12
N ALA A 95 -3.21 13.91 -9.18
CA ALA A 95 -2.13 14.87 -9.07
C ALA A 95 -0.79 14.17 -8.76
N SER A 96 -0.80 13.20 -7.83
CA SER A 96 0.38 12.39 -7.50
C SER A 96 0.87 11.58 -8.70
N LEU A 97 -0.04 10.93 -9.44
CA LEU A 97 0.30 10.19 -10.66
C LEU A 97 0.98 11.10 -11.70
N ALA A 98 0.40 12.27 -11.97
CA ALA A 98 0.96 13.20 -12.96
C ALA A 98 2.38 13.67 -12.60
N GLU A 99 2.65 13.90 -11.31
CA GLU A 99 3.99 14.28 -10.84
C GLU A 99 4.99 13.12 -10.98
N VAL A 100 4.59 11.89 -10.60
CA VAL A 100 5.45 10.70 -10.75
C VAL A 100 5.76 10.41 -12.22
N GLU A 101 4.77 10.53 -13.11
CA GLU A 101 4.95 10.35 -14.56
C GLU A 101 5.92 11.40 -15.13
N LYS A 102 5.77 12.66 -14.72
CA LYS A 102 6.67 13.75 -15.11
C LYS A 102 8.11 13.45 -14.69
N ILE A 103 8.36 13.19 -13.40
CA ILE A 103 9.69 12.86 -12.88
C ILE A 103 10.30 11.66 -13.61
N THR A 104 9.49 10.64 -13.91
CA THR A 104 9.96 9.41 -14.58
C THR A 104 10.33 9.68 -16.04
N SER A 105 9.58 10.54 -16.74
CA SER A 105 9.87 10.91 -18.12
C SER A 105 11.13 11.78 -18.28
N GLU A 106 11.42 12.64 -17.30
CA GLU A 106 12.60 13.51 -17.27
C GLU A 106 13.91 12.75 -16.96
N ARG A 107 13.81 11.51 -16.45
CA ARG A 107 14.95 10.63 -16.16
C ARG A 107 15.34 9.69 -17.31
N LYS A 108 14.65 9.77 -18.45
CA LYS A 108 14.97 9.03 -19.68
C LYS A 108 15.85 9.86 -20.60
#